data_AF-A0A3Q8FI73-F1
#
_entry.id   AF-A0A3Q8FI73-F1
#
_cell.length_a   1.000
_cell.length_b   1.000
_cell.length_c   1.000
_cell.angle_alpha   90.00
_cell.angle_beta   90.00
_cell.angle_gamma   90.00
#
_symmetry.space_group_name_H-M   'P 1'
#
loop_
_entity.id
_entity.type
_entity.pdbx_description
1 polymer ?
#
loop_
_entity_poly.entity_id
_entity_poly.type
_entity_poly.pdbx_seq_one_letter_code
_entity_poly.pdbx_strand_id
1 'polypeptide(L)'
;MTPRLALLLTALLPLAAQAQVPTSSSPTATRSTNSVNPPPVAPHAPPQPANPALPVQVPRQPAQPIRSTGPAQVAPAPTPATRAPDKVYDRNGRIVPGVKPAGPNRVFDSRTGRYYDSVPAGDGQQIKP
;
A
#
# COMPACT_ATOMS: atom_id res chain seq x y z
N MET A 1 65.37 -23.69 7.07
CA MET A 1 64.13 -24.33 6.60
C MET A 1 62.98 -23.36 6.87
N THR A 2 62.07 -23.13 5.89
CA THR A 2 60.68 -22.60 6.02
C THR A 2 60.17 -21.64 4.91
N PRO A 3 60.90 -21.20 3.86
CA PRO A 3 60.30 -20.24 2.91
C PRO A 3 59.15 -20.87 2.09
N ARG A 4 59.23 -22.19 1.87
CA ARG A 4 58.19 -22.97 1.18
C ARG A 4 56.94 -23.17 2.03
N LEU A 5 57.09 -23.28 3.35
CA LEU A 5 55.97 -23.41 4.28
C LEU A 5 55.22 -22.07 4.40
N ALA A 6 55.96 -20.96 4.46
CA ALA A 6 55.38 -19.62 4.46
C ALA A 6 54.59 -19.33 3.17
N LEU A 7 55.14 -19.71 2.01
CA LEU A 7 54.48 -19.56 0.72
C LEU A 7 53.18 -20.39 0.62
N LEU A 8 53.21 -21.63 1.13
CA LEU A 8 52.04 -22.51 1.18
C LEU A 8 50.96 -21.97 2.13
N LEU A 9 51.33 -21.39 3.28
CA LEU A 9 50.37 -20.74 4.17
C LEU A 9 49.70 -19.55 3.48
N THR A 10 50.46 -18.66 2.83
CA THR A 10 49.89 -17.49 2.14
C THR A 10 48.94 -17.85 0.99
N ALA A 11 49.20 -18.98 0.32
CA ALA A 11 48.32 -19.48 -0.74
C ALA A 11 47.01 -20.09 -0.21
N LEU A 12 46.97 -20.54 1.05
CA LEU A 12 45.77 -21.15 1.66
C LEU A 12 44.80 -20.13 2.29
N LEU A 13 45.25 -18.92 2.62
CA LEU A 13 44.43 -17.90 3.27
C LEU A 13 43.14 -17.48 2.51
N PRO A 14 43.11 -17.31 1.17
CA PRO A 14 41.92 -16.81 0.50
C PRO A 14 40.79 -17.86 0.40
N LEU A 15 41.08 -19.15 0.65
CA LEU A 15 40.08 -20.22 0.56
C LEU A 15 39.17 -20.29 1.80
N ALA A 16 39.65 -19.85 2.97
CA ALA A 16 38.87 -19.85 4.21
C ALA A 16 37.85 -18.69 4.29
N ALA A 17 37.97 -17.67 3.43
CA ALA A 17 37.14 -16.47 3.47
C ALA A 17 35.79 -16.59 2.74
N GLN A 18 35.53 -17.69 2.01
CA GLN A 18 34.33 -17.82 1.17
C GLN A 18 33.11 -18.46 1.87
N ALA A 19 33.19 -18.75 3.18
CA ALA A 19 32.19 -19.59 3.84
C ALA A 19 31.00 -18.85 4.47
N GLN A 20 30.87 -17.53 4.35
CA GLN A 20 29.84 -16.78 5.09
C GLN A 20 29.07 -15.79 4.22
N VAL A 21 28.50 -16.28 3.11
CA VAL A 21 27.31 -15.64 2.56
C VAL A 21 26.10 -16.30 3.22
N PRO A 22 25.40 -15.65 4.17
CA PRO A 22 24.12 -16.16 4.64
C PRO A 22 23.17 -16.17 3.45
N THR A 23 22.91 -17.36 2.91
CA THR A 23 21.81 -17.59 1.98
C THR A 23 20.52 -17.49 2.79
N SER A 24 20.04 -16.25 2.97
CA SER A 24 18.78 -15.97 3.66
C SER A 24 17.67 -16.77 2.99
N SER A 25 17.24 -17.84 3.64
CA SER A 25 16.14 -18.70 3.24
C SER A 25 14.84 -17.91 3.40
N SER A 26 14.24 -17.54 2.27
CA SER A 26 12.95 -16.84 2.15
C SER A 26 12.98 -15.32 2.46
N PRO A 27 12.58 -14.46 1.49
CA PRO A 27 12.41 -13.01 1.70
C PRO A 27 11.26 -12.65 2.65
N THR A 28 10.52 -13.65 3.15
CA THR A 28 9.35 -13.48 4.01
C THR A 28 9.63 -13.88 5.46
N ALA A 29 10.84 -14.33 5.79
CA ALA A 29 11.17 -14.89 7.10
C ALA A 29 10.96 -13.92 8.29
N THR A 30 11.07 -12.62 8.06
CA THR A 30 10.81 -11.57 9.08
C THR A 30 9.40 -10.98 9.03
N ARG A 31 8.51 -11.49 8.17
CA ARG A 31 7.15 -10.98 8.07
C ARG A 31 6.30 -11.51 9.22
N SER A 32 6.02 -10.66 10.21
CA SER A 32 4.99 -10.94 11.22
C SER A 32 3.62 -11.10 10.55
N THR A 33 2.99 -12.27 10.71
CA THR A 33 1.60 -12.50 10.30
C THR A 33 0.69 -12.12 11.45
N ASN A 34 0.25 -10.86 11.52
CA ASN A 34 -0.81 -10.49 12.46
C ASN A 34 -2.15 -10.95 11.86
N SER A 35 -2.61 -12.13 12.27
CA SER A 35 -3.94 -12.63 11.94
C SER A 35 -4.94 -12.04 12.95
N VAL A 36 -5.79 -11.12 12.50
CA VAL A 36 -6.87 -10.60 13.33
C VAL A 36 -8.02 -11.60 13.24
N ASN A 37 -8.28 -12.34 14.33
CA ASN A 37 -9.46 -13.17 14.44
C ASN A 37 -10.67 -12.25 14.75
N PRO A 38 -11.62 -12.05 13.83
CA PRO A 38 -12.82 -11.29 14.14
C PRO A 38 -13.61 -12.02 15.23
N PRO A 39 -14.22 -11.28 16.18
CA PRO A 39 -15.03 -11.91 17.22
C PRO A 39 -16.20 -12.68 16.58
N PRO A 40 -16.61 -13.84 17.16
CA PRO A 40 -17.76 -14.58 16.67
C PRO A 40 -19.01 -13.67 16.70
N VAL A 41 -19.63 -13.48 15.54
CA VAL A 41 -20.91 -12.77 15.46
C VAL A 41 -21.97 -13.71 16.02
N ALA A 42 -22.60 -13.32 17.13
CA ALA A 42 -23.69 -14.10 17.72
C ALA A 42 -24.86 -14.20 16.70
N PRO A 43 -25.53 -15.36 16.58
CA PRO A 43 -26.71 -15.48 15.74
C PRO A 43 -27.79 -14.51 16.21
N HIS A 44 -28.33 -13.72 15.28
CA HIS A 44 -29.47 -12.85 15.56
C HIS A 44 -30.68 -13.72 15.96
N ALA A 45 -31.32 -13.37 17.07
CA ALA A 45 -32.51 -14.07 17.54
C ALA A 45 -33.66 -13.91 16.52
N PRO A 46 -34.45 -14.98 16.27
CA PRO A 46 -35.59 -14.89 15.38
C PRO A 46 -36.62 -13.87 15.91
N PRO A 47 -37.34 -13.16 15.01
CA PRO A 47 -38.33 -12.18 15.42
C PRO A 47 -39.43 -12.85 16.26
N GLN A 48 -39.73 -12.23 17.39
CA GLN A 48 -40.71 -12.72 18.35
C GLN A 48 -42.12 -12.59 17.77
N PRO A 49 -43.00 -13.60 17.92
CA PRO A 49 -44.38 -13.49 17.45
C PRO A 49 -45.08 -12.31 18.14
N ALA A 50 -45.67 -11.43 17.33
CA ALA A 50 -46.41 -10.29 17.84
C ALA A 50 -47.59 -10.76 18.70
N ASN A 51 -47.61 -10.34 19.96
CA ASN A 51 -48.77 -10.47 20.83
C ASN A 51 -49.93 -9.65 20.21
N PRO A 52 -51.20 -10.10 20.23
CA PRO A 52 -52.29 -9.32 19.67
C PRO A 52 -52.55 -8.09 20.56
N ALA A 53 -51.91 -6.96 20.22
CA ALA A 53 -52.19 -5.70 20.87
C ALA A 53 -53.56 -5.19 20.40
N LEU A 54 -54.40 -4.84 21.37
CA LEU A 54 -55.67 -4.13 21.19
C LEU A 54 -55.48 -2.91 20.27
N PRO A 55 -56.49 -2.53 19.47
CA PRO A 55 -56.32 -1.46 18.50
C PRO A 55 -56.13 -0.11 19.20
N VAL A 56 -54.89 0.39 19.21
CA VAL A 56 -54.59 1.78 19.54
C VAL A 56 -55.08 2.63 18.36
N GLN A 57 -56.10 3.45 18.59
CA GLN A 57 -56.54 4.45 17.62
C GLN A 57 -55.48 5.53 17.48
N VAL A 58 -54.64 5.39 16.45
CA VAL A 58 -53.72 6.43 16.03
C VAL A 58 -54.54 7.51 15.30
N PRO A 59 -54.49 8.79 15.71
CA PRO A 59 -55.12 9.86 14.95
C PRO A 59 -54.49 9.92 13.56
N ARG A 60 -55.28 9.66 12.51
CA ARG A 60 -54.81 9.81 11.13
C ARG A 60 -54.64 11.30 10.85
N GLN A 61 -53.41 11.77 10.88
CA GLN A 61 -53.09 13.11 10.41
C GLN A 61 -53.40 13.18 8.90
N PRO A 62 -54.18 14.17 8.43
CA PRO A 62 -54.49 14.29 7.01
C PRO A 62 -53.19 14.46 6.22
N ALA A 63 -53.00 13.60 5.22
CA ALA A 63 -51.83 13.62 4.35
C ALA A 63 -51.78 14.95 3.59
N GLN A 64 -50.79 15.77 3.90
CA GLN A 64 -50.51 16.99 3.13
C GLN A 64 -49.93 16.58 1.77
N PRO A 65 -50.27 17.27 0.67
CA PRO A 65 -49.70 16.96 -0.65
C PRO A 65 -48.17 17.16 -0.63
N ILE A 66 -47.42 16.09 -0.88
CA ILE A 66 -45.97 16.15 -1.05
C ILE A 66 -45.70 16.80 -2.41
N ARG A 67 -45.11 18.00 -2.42
CA ARG A 67 -44.69 18.65 -3.66
C ARG A 67 -43.53 17.86 -4.28
N SER A 68 -43.70 17.40 -5.51
CA SER A 68 -42.65 16.70 -6.25
C SER A 68 -41.49 17.67 -6.56
N THR A 69 -40.37 17.52 -5.86
CA THR A 69 -39.15 18.31 -6.09
C THR A 69 -38.25 17.63 -7.13
N GLY A 70 -38.82 17.15 -8.24
CA GLY A 70 -38.06 16.58 -9.36
C GLY A 70 -37.11 15.42 -9.00
N PRO A 71 -36.33 14.93 -9.97
CA PRO A 71 -35.28 13.95 -9.69
C PRO A 71 -34.14 14.58 -8.89
N ALA A 72 -33.58 13.82 -7.94
CA ALA A 72 -32.44 14.24 -7.13
C ALA A 72 -31.25 14.63 -8.03
N GLN A 73 -30.74 15.85 -7.87
CA GLN A 73 -29.53 16.27 -8.55
C GLN A 73 -28.32 15.61 -7.89
N VAL A 74 -27.63 14.76 -8.63
CA VAL A 74 -26.36 14.17 -8.17
C VAL A 74 -25.31 15.28 -8.18
N ALA A 75 -24.86 15.69 -6.99
CA ALA A 75 -23.72 16.58 -6.87
C ALA A 75 -22.50 15.92 -7.54
N PRO A 76 -21.70 16.66 -8.33
CA PRO A 76 -20.47 16.13 -8.89
C PRO A 76 -19.59 15.58 -7.76
N ALA A 77 -19.09 14.35 -7.94
CA ALA A 77 -18.13 13.78 -7.00
C ALA A 77 -16.94 14.75 -6.84
N PRO A 78 -16.43 14.95 -5.61
CA PRO A 78 -15.29 15.83 -5.40
C PRO A 78 -14.15 15.37 -6.30
N THR A 79 -13.71 16.26 -7.19
CA THR A 79 -12.58 16.03 -8.07
C THR A 79 -11.40 15.67 -7.17
N PRO A 80 -10.70 14.55 -7.38
CA PRO A 80 -9.50 14.27 -6.59
C PRO A 80 -8.61 15.49 -6.70
N ALA A 81 -8.23 16.06 -5.54
CA ALA A 81 -7.39 17.24 -5.47
C ALA A 81 -6.26 17.04 -6.49
N THR A 82 -6.19 17.95 -7.47
CA THR A 82 -5.17 17.91 -8.51
C THR A 82 -3.82 18.11 -7.83
N ARG A 83 -3.27 17.02 -7.31
CA ARG A 83 -1.94 16.96 -6.75
C ARG A 83 -1.03 17.41 -7.88
N ALA A 84 -0.25 18.45 -7.63
CA ALA A 84 0.76 18.91 -8.57
C ALA A 84 1.52 17.69 -9.11
N PRO A 85 1.84 17.64 -10.41
CA PRO A 85 2.53 16.48 -10.97
C PRO A 85 3.79 16.23 -10.15
N ASP A 86 3.82 15.08 -9.47
CA ASP A 86 4.92 14.68 -8.60
C ASP A 86 6.20 14.69 -9.45
N LYS A 87 7.08 15.64 -9.17
CA LYS A 87 8.32 15.82 -9.92
C LYS A 87 9.22 14.63 -9.65
N VAL A 88 9.83 14.06 -10.69
CA VAL A 88 10.84 13.01 -10.51
C VAL A 88 12.21 13.58 -10.82
N TYR A 89 13.15 13.43 -9.90
CA TYR A 89 14.51 13.90 -9.99
C TYR A 89 15.47 12.73 -10.25
N ASP A 90 16.56 12.98 -10.98
CA ASP A 90 17.66 12.05 -11.13
C ASP A 90 18.59 12.09 -9.92
N ARG A 91 19.65 11.29 -10.00
CA ARG A 91 20.74 11.22 -9.02
C ARG A 91 21.38 12.58 -8.72
N ASN A 92 21.36 13.50 -9.69
CA ASN A 92 21.97 14.82 -9.62
C ASN A 92 20.96 15.92 -9.23
N GLY A 93 19.73 15.55 -8.88
CA GLY A 93 18.66 16.49 -8.52
C GLY A 93 18.01 17.20 -9.72
N ARG A 94 18.24 16.73 -10.95
CA ARG A 94 17.59 17.28 -12.16
C ARG A 94 16.27 16.59 -12.42
N ILE A 95 15.25 17.34 -12.83
CA ILE A 95 13.97 16.74 -13.23
C ILE A 95 14.19 15.80 -14.41
N VAL A 96 13.64 14.59 -14.33
CA VAL A 96 13.71 13.57 -15.39
C VAL A 96 12.42 13.57 -16.19
N PRO A 97 12.44 14.07 -17.44
CA PRO A 97 11.26 14.04 -18.29
C PRO A 97 10.86 12.60 -18.63
N GLY A 98 9.54 12.35 -18.70
CA GLY A 98 9.00 11.02 -19.02
C GLY A 98 9.07 10.03 -17.85
N VAL A 99 9.61 10.42 -16.70
CA VAL A 99 9.58 9.60 -15.50
C VAL A 99 8.46 10.10 -14.60
N LYS A 100 7.57 9.19 -14.19
CA LYS A 100 6.45 9.48 -13.29
C LYS A 100 6.49 8.57 -12.06
N PRO A 101 5.98 8.98 -10.90
CA PRO A 101 5.82 8.06 -9.79
C PRO A 101 4.86 6.95 -10.16
N ALA A 102 5.21 5.74 -9.75
CA ALA A 102 4.41 4.54 -10.02
C ALA A 102 4.06 3.77 -8.74
N GLY A 103 4.57 4.20 -7.59
CA GLY A 103 4.26 3.64 -6.29
C GLY A 103 5.22 4.18 -5.21
N PRO A 104 5.06 3.73 -3.97
CA PRO A 104 5.99 4.08 -2.89
C PRO A 104 7.42 3.74 -3.30
N ASN A 105 8.32 4.71 -3.22
CA ASN A 105 9.73 4.54 -3.53
C ASN A 105 10.00 3.98 -4.94
N ARG A 106 9.06 4.14 -5.89
CA ARG A 106 9.21 3.64 -7.27
C ARG A 106 8.73 4.64 -8.31
N VAL A 107 9.52 4.78 -9.36
CA VAL A 107 9.18 5.60 -10.52
C VAL A 107 9.21 4.75 -11.78
N PHE A 108 8.35 5.10 -12.73
CA PHE A 108 8.26 4.48 -14.04
C PHE A 108 8.78 5.44 -15.09
N ASP A 109 9.77 5.02 -15.86
CA ASP A 109 10.29 5.73 -17.01
C ASP A 109 9.54 5.30 -18.26
N SER A 110 8.70 6.19 -18.80
CA SER A 110 7.92 5.91 -20.01
C SER A 110 8.77 5.77 -21.27
N ARG A 111 10.02 6.27 -21.26
CA ARG A 111 10.92 6.20 -22.42
C ARG A 111 11.53 4.82 -22.56
N THR A 112 11.83 4.17 -21.44
CA THR A 112 12.47 2.84 -21.41
C THR A 112 11.48 1.73 -21.02
N GLY A 113 10.31 2.08 -20.50
CA GLY A 113 9.34 1.13 -19.93
C GLY A 113 9.83 0.50 -18.64
N ARG A 114 10.91 1.00 -18.04
CA ARG A 114 11.54 0.43 -16.84
C ARG A 114 11.09 1.15 -15.59
N TYR A 115 11.14 0.44 -14.49
CA TYR A 115 10.94 1.02 -13.17
C TYR A 115 12.28 1.21 -12.48
N TYR A 116 12.39 2.30 -11.73
CA TYR A 116 13.54 2.61 -10.91
C TYR A 116 13.12 2.79 -9.45
N ASP A 117 14.03 2.44 -8.55
CA ASP A 117 13.87 2.78 -7.15
C ASP A 117 14.07 4.28 -6.97
N SER A 118 13.31 4.83 -6.04
CA SER A 118 13.38 6.24 -5.68
C SER A 118 13.25 6.45 -4.18
N VAL A 119 13.64 7.63 -3.74
CA VAL A 119 13.43 8.12 -2.38
C VAL A 119 12.57 9.40 -2.42
N PRO A 120 11.77 9.69 -1.40
CA PRO A 120 11.09 10.98 -1.30
C PRO A 120 12.10 12.13 -1.27
N ALA A 121 11.88 13.14 -2.09
CA ALA A 121 12.77 14.29 -2.23
C ALA A 121 11.95 15.57 -2.47
N GLY A 122 11.81 16.38 -1.41
CA GLY A 122 11.08 17.66 -1.44
C GLY A 122 9.66 17.49 -1.99
N ASP A 123 9.39 18.12 -3.12
CA ASP A 123 8.10 18.12 -3.82
C ASP A 123 7.87 16.88 -4.71
N GLY A 124 8.67 15.82 -4.57
CA GLY A 124 8.65 14.69 -5.49
C GLY A 124 9.49 13.49 -5.07
N GLN A 125 9.98 12.74 -6.05
CA GLN A 125 10.78 11.53 -5.86
C GLN A 125 12.13 11.65 -6.55
N GLN A 126 13.20 11.12 -5.96
CA GLN A 126 14.53 11.09 -6.56
C GLN A 126 14.97 9.66 -6.85
N ILE A 127 15.44 9.38 -8.07
CA ILE A 127 15.94 8.06 -8.46
C ILE A 127 17.22 7.73 -7.67
N LYS A 128 17.27 6.52 -7.11
CA LYS A 128 18.44 6.04 -6.38
C LYS A 128 19.66 5.90 -7.30
N PRO A 129 20.87 6.16 -6.78
CA PRO A 129 22.09 6.13 -7.56
C PRO A 129 22.46 4.76 -8.14
#